data_AF-A0A816YBM9-F1
#
_entry.id   AF-A0A816YBM9-F1
#
_cell.length_a   1.000
_cell.length_b   1.000
_cell.length_c   1.000
_cell.angle_alpha   90.00
_cell.angle_beta   90.00
_cell.angle_gamma   90.00
#
_symmetry.space_group_name_H-M   'P 1'
#
loop_
_entity.id
_entity.type
_entity.pdbx_description
1 polymer ?
#
loop_
_entity_poly.entity_id
_entity_poly.type
_entity_poly.pdbx_seq_one_letter_code
_entity_poly.pdbx_strand_id
1 'polypeptide(L)'
;CEAFRNLAEKAATNEVIAALINATRDKDSHVRWNACEALGKLGEKALTNEVVAALLNAMRDEDSYVRMRACEAFRNLAEKAATNEVIAALINATRDKDSHVRWNACEALGKLG
;
A
#
# COMPACT_ATOMS: atom_id res chain seq x y z
N CYS A 1 31.10 -11.58 -6.13
CA CYS A 1 30.66 -10.96 -7.40
C CYS A 1 29.42 -10.11 -7.12
N GLU A 2 29.07 -9.20 -8.04
CA GLU A 2 27.89 -8.33 -7.91
C GLU A 2 26.59 -9.11 -7.70
N ALA A 3 26.48 -10.33 -8.25
CA ALA A 3 25.30 -11.18 -8.06
C ALA A 3 25.04 -11.54 -6.59
N PHE A 4 26.07 -11.85 -5.80
CA PHE A 4 25.89 -12.12 -4.36
C PHE A 4 25.48 -10.87 -3.57
N ARG A 5 26.00 -9.70 -3.94
CA ARG A 5 25.61 -8.41 -3.32
C ARG A 5 24.14 -8.10 -3.60
N ASN A 6 23.71 -8.25 -4.85
CA ASN A 6 22.32 -8.03 -5.25
C ASN A 6 21.36 -9.01 -4.56
N LEU A 7 21.78 -10.27 -4.38
CA LEU A 7 20.97 -11.27 -3.68
C LEU A 7 20.78 -10.90 -2.21
N ALA A 8 21.83 -10.44 -1.53
CA ALA A 8 21.78 -10.00 -0.14
C ALA A 8 20.91 -8.74 0.04
N GLU A 9 21.03 -7.75 -0.85
CA GLU A 9 20.20 -6.54 -0.83
C GLU A 9 18.72 -6.87 -1.05
N LYS A 10 18.41 -7.77 -1.98
CA LYS A 10 17.05 -8.23 -2.25
C LYS A 10 16.46 -9.01 -1.07
N ALA A 11 17.26 -9.86 -0.42
CA ALA A 11 16.83 -10.59 0.77
C ALA A 11 16.49 -9.63 1.93
N ALA A 12 17.36 -8.65 2.20
CA ALA A 12 17.10 -7.62 3.21
C ALA A 12 15.84 -6.80 2.89
N THR A 13 15.61 -6.49 1.60
CA THR A 13 14.40 -5.77 1.16
C THR A 13 13.13 -6.61 1.41
N ASN A 14 13.17 -7.92 1.15
CA ASN A 14 12.04 -8.81 1.37
C ASN A 14 11.69 -8.94 2.86
N GLU A 15 12.69 -9.02 3.74
CA GLU A 15 12.47 -9.04 5.19
C GLU A 15 11.82 -7.76 5.70
N VAL A 16 12.27 -6.60 5.18
CA VAL A 16 11.64 -5.31 5.48
C VAL A 16 10.19 -5.28 5.00
N ILE A 17 9.90 -5.74 3.78
CA ILE A 17 8.53 -5.80 3.26
C ILE A 17 7.65 -6.70 4.13
N ALA A 18 8.15 -7.86 4.55
CA ALA A 18 7.40 -8.78 5.42
C ALA A 18 7.10 -8.15 6.80
N ALA A 19 8.06 -7.44 7.39
CA ALA A 19 7.85 -6.72 8.64
C ALA A 19 6.81 -5.61 8.49
N LEU A 20 6.85 -4.86 7.39
CA LEU A 20 5.86 -3.82 7.09
C LEU A 20 4.46 -4.40 6.87
N ILE A 21 4.33 -5.52 6.16
CA ILE A 21 3.04 -6.22 6.00
C ILE A 21 2.47 -6.59 7.37
N ASN A 22 3.27 -7.13 8.29
CA ASN A 22 2.80 -7.43 9.64
C ASN A 22 2.38 -6.17 10.40
N ALA A 23 3.13 -5.08 10.27
CA ALA A 23 2.83 -3.80 10.92
C ALA A 23 1.52 -3.16 10.41
N THR A 24 1.04 -3.48 9.20
CA THR A 24 -0.30 -3.06 8.74
C THR A 24 -1.45 -3.64 9.57
N ARG A 25 -1.19 -4.61 10.45
CA ARG A 25 -2.17 -5.27 11.33
C ARG A 25 -1.93 -4.99 12.81
N ASP A 26 -1.10 -4.00 13.12
CA ASP A 26 -0.81 -3.62 14.50
C ASP A 26 -2.06 -3.06 15.21
N LYS A 27 -2.09 -3.16 16.54
CA LYS A 27 -3.18 -2.62 17.35
C LYS A 27 -3.20 -1.09 17.32
N ASP A 28 -2.04 -0.47 17.20
CA ASP A 28 -1.91 0.98 17.12
C ASP A 28 -2.12 1.46 15.67
N SER A 29 -3.10 2.35 15.46
CA SER A 29 -3.37 2.91 14.13
C SER A 29 -2.19 3.70 13.59
N HIS A 30 -1.36 4.30 14.45
CA HIS A 30 -0.12 4.97 14.05
C HIS A 30 0.87 4.04 13.39
N VAL A 31 1.03 2.84 13.93
CA VAL A 31 1.91 1.82 13.33
C VAL A 31 1.32 1.37 11.99
N ARG A 32 0.01 1.15 11.92
CA ARG A 32 -0.66 0.70 10.69
C ARG A 32 -0.52 1.70 9.54
N TRP A 33 -0.79 2.99 9.75
CA TRP A 33 -0.72 3.97 8.66
C TRP A 33 0.73 4.28 8.26
N ASN A 34 1.68 4.26 9.21
CA ASN A 34 3.11 4.36 8.90
C ASN A 34 3.59 3.18 8.03
N ALA A 35 3.10 1.97 8.31
CA ALA A 35 3.42 0.80 7.51
C ALA A 35 2.90 0.92 6.08
N CYS A 36 1.66 1.39 5.88
CA CYS A 36 1.10 1.65 4.55
C CYS A 36 1.92 2.71 3.79
N GLU A 37 2.28 3.82 4.45
CA GLU A 37 3.11 4.86 3.85
C GLU A 37 4.49 4.32 3.42
N ALA A 38 5.14 3.53 4.26
CA ALA A 38 6.43 2.92 3.96
C ALA A 38 6.35 1.97 2.77
N LEU A 39 5.32 1.10 2.71
CA LEU A 39 5.08 0.21 1.57
C LEU A 39 4.90 1.00 0.26
N GLY A 40 4.14 2.10 0.30
CA GLY A 40 3.99 2.99 -0.85
C GLY A 40 5.31 3.65 -1.28
N LYS A 41 6.13 4.11 -0.33
CA LYS A 41 7.44 4.75 -0.61
C LYS A 41 8.48 3.79 -1.19
N LEU A 42 8.37 2.49 -0.93
CA LEU A 42 9.21 1.48 -1.59
C LEU A 42 8.88 1.33 -3.09
N GLY A 43 7.70 1.78 -3.51
CA GLY A 43 7.25 1.77 -4.90
C GLY A 43 7.22 0.36 -5.49
N GLU A 44 7.51 0.24 -6.80
CA GLU A 44 7.46 -1.04 -7.52
C GLU A 44 8.28 -2.17 -6.88
N LYS A 45 9.32 -1.86 -6.09
CA LYS A 45 10.13 -2.87 -5.40
C LYS A 45 9.34 -3.67 -4.36
N ALA A 46 8.29 -3.08 -3.80
CA ALA A 46 7.40 -3.74 -2.85
C ALA A 46 6.19 -4.38 -3.52
N LEU A 47 5.99 -4.22 -4.83
CA LEU A 47 4.81 -4.73 -5.51
C LEU A 47 4.82 -6.26 -5.56
N THR A 48 4.10 -6.84 -4.61
CA THR A 48 3.88 -8.27 -4.41
C THR A 48 2.41 -8.50 -4.09
N ASN A 49 1.92 -9.72 -4.28
CA ASN A 49 0.52 -10.04 -4.01
C ASN A 49 0.17 -9.84 -2.52
N GLU A 50 1.13 -10.11 -1.63
CA GLU A 50 1.00 -9.95 -0.19
C GLU A 50 0.87 -8.47 0.20
N VAL A 51 1.66 -7.58 -0.43
CA VAL A 51 1.53 -6.13 -0.22
C VAL A 51 0.19 -5.62 -0.75
N VAL A 52 -0.24 -6.06 -1.93
CA VAL A 52 -1.56 -5.68 -2.48
C VAL A 52 -2.67 -6.13 -1.53
N ALA A 53 -2.65 -7.38 -1.06
CA ALA A 53 -3.64 -7.89 -0.11
C ALA A 53 -3.62 -7.15 1.23
N ALA A 54 -2.44 -6.79 1.74
CA ALA A 54 -2.30 -6.01 2.97
C ALA A 54 -2.91 -4.61 2.83
N LEU A 55 -2.61 -3.90 1.75
CA LEU A 55 -3.13 -2.57 1.48
C LEU A 55 -4.64 -2.58 1.20
N LEU A 56 -5.17 -3.59 0.49
CA LEU A 56 -6.61 -3.77 0.29
C LEU A 56 -7.36 -3.95 1.62
N ASN A 57 -6.77 -4.67 2.57
CA ASN A 57 -7.33 -4.80 3.92
C ASN A 57 -7.27 -3.46 4.67
N ALA A 58 -6.15 -2.72 4.58
CA ALA A 58 -5.99 -1.41 5.20
C ALA A 58 -6.98 -0.35 4.66
N MET A 59 -7.45 -0.48 3.42
CA MET A 59 -8.53 0.37 2.87
C MET A 59 -9.89 0.16 3.57
N ARG A 60 -10.03 -0.88 4.40
CA ARG A 60 -11.24 -1.16 5.18
C ARG A 60 -11.06 -0.90 6.68
N ASP A 61 -9.93 -0.29 7.06
CA ASP A 61 -9.62 0.00 8.45
C ASP A 61 -10.60 1.00 9.08
N GLU A 62 -10.79 0.91 10.39
CA GLU A 62 -11.65 1.84 11.13
C GLU A 62 -11.10 3.28 11.13
N ASP A 63 -9.78 3.42 11.13
CA ASP A 63 -9.05 4.69 11.17
C ASP A 63 -8.92 5.27 9.76
N SER A 64 -9.33 6.54 9.59
CA SER A 64 -9.32 7.18 8.27
C SER A 64 -7.91 7.48 7.74
N TYR A 65 -6.92 7.67 8.61
CA TYR A 65 -5.53 7.84 8.17
C TYR A 65 -4.97 6.55 7.60
N VAL A 66 -5.31 5.39 8.18
CA VAL A 66 -4.92 4.09 7.63
C VAL A 66 -5.52 3.89 6.24
N ARG A 67 -6.83 4.12 6.08
CA ARG A 67 -7.51 4.03 4.77
C ARG A 67 -6.89 4.99 3.74
N MET A 68 -6.63 6.23 4.15
CA MET A 68 -6.02 7.25 3.30
C MET A 68 -4.62 6.83 2.83
N ARG A 69 -3.76 6.39 3.74
CA ARG A 69 -2.39 5.94 3.41
C ARG A 69 -2.40 4.68 2.55
N ALA A 70 -3.39 3.82 2.67
CA ALA A 70 -3.55 2.68 1.77
C ALA A 70 -3.87 3.13 0.32
N CYS A 71 -4.78 4.08 0.12
CA CYS A 71 -5.03 4.68 -1.20
C CYS A 71 -3.76 5.34 -1.77
N GLU A 72 -3.05 6.10 -0.95
CA GLU A 72 -1.79 6.73 -1.35
C GLU A 72 -0.72 5.70 -1.72
N ALA A 73 -0.63 4.59 -0.99
CA ALA A 73 0.31 3.52 -1.31
C ALA A 73 0.03 2.93 -2.70
N PHE A 74 -1.24 2.65 -3.04
CA PHE A 74 -1.61 2.18 -4.38
C PHE A 74 -1.24 3.18 -5.48
N ARG A 75 -1.41 4.48 -5.22
CA ARG A 75 -0.96 5.54 -6.14
C ARG A 75 0.56 5.51 -6.40
N ASN A 76 1.35 5.03 -5.44
CA ASN A 76 2.82 5.02 -5.50
C ASN A 76 3.42 3.68 -5.98
N LEU A 77 2.67 2.57 -5.90
CA LEU A 77 3.09 1.23 -6.35
C LEU A 77 3.05 1.04 -7.89
N ALA A 78 2.72 2.09 -8.64
CA ALA A 78 2.65 2.17 -10.10
C ALA A 78 1.47 1.42 -10.76
N GLU A 79 1.29 1.64 -12.07
CA GLU A 79 0.23 1.07 -12.92
C GLU A 79 0.12 -0.45 -12.83
N LYS A 80 1.22 -1.16 -12.51
CA LYS A 80 1.22 -2.62 -12.34
C LYS A 80 0.33 -3.09 -11.18
N ALA A 81 -0.03 -2.21 -10.25
CA ALA A 81 -1.00 -2.50 -9.19
C ALA A 81 -2.48 -2.43 -9.65
N ALA A 82 -2.76 -1.97 -10.88
CA ALA A 82 -4.09 -1.76 -11.45
C ALA A 82 -4.85 -3.06 -11.78
N THR A 83 -5.02 -3.92 -10.78
CA THR A 83 -5.90 -5.08 -10.89
C THR A 83 -7.36 -4.64 -10.73
N ASN A 84 -8.30 -5.44 -11.26
CA ASN A 84 -9.73 -5.18 -11.10
C ASN A 84 -10.15 -5.05 -9.63
N GLU A 85 -9.50 -5.80 -8.73
CA GLU A 85 -9.76 -5.72 -7.29
C GLU A 85 -9.32 -4.38 -6.69
N VAL A 86 -8.12 -3.92 -7.04
CA VAL A 86 -7.58 -2.62 -6.59
C VAL A 86 -8.43 -1.48 -7.13
N ILE A 87 -8.80 -1.52 -8.41
CA ILE A 87 -9.67 -0.51 -9.02
C ILE A 87 -11.03 -0.48 -8.33
N ALA A 88 -11.66 -1.63 -8.09
CA ALA A 88 -12.95 -1.71 -7.39
C ALA A 88 -12.86 -1.18 -5.94
N ALA A 89 -11.78 -1.50 -5.23
CA ALA A 89 -11.55 -0.98 -3.88
C ALA A 89 -11.37 0.54 -3.88
N LEU A 90 -10.61 1.10 -4.82
CA LEU A 90 -10.43 2.54 -4.96
C LEU A 90 -11.74 3.26 -5.35
N ILE A 91 -12.53 2.69 -6.26
CA ILE A 91 -13.87 3.21 -6.59
C ILE A 91 -14.74 3.27 -5.34
N ASN A 92 -14.73 2.23 -4.50
CA ASN A 92 -15.47 2.25 -3.23
C ASN A 92 -14.94 3.34 -2.28
N ALA A 93 -13.62 3.54 -2.21
CA ALA A 93 -12.99 4.57 -1.38
C ALA A 93 -13.33 6.01 -1.83
N THR A 94 -13.76 6.23 -3.09
CA THR A 94 -14.28 7.55 -3.52
C THR A 94 -15.58 7.95 -2.81
N ARG A 95 -16.23 7.00 -2.11
CA ARG A 95 -17.46 7.21 -1.32
C ARG A 95 -17.20 7.17 0.19
N ASP A 96 -15.94 7.21 0.62
CA ASP A 96 -15.59 7.18 2.05
C ASP A 96 -16.16 8.39 2.80
N LYS A 97 -16.44 8.20 4.09
CA LYS A 97 -16.90 9.28 5.00
C LYS A 97 -15.87 10.41 5.10
N ASP A 98 -14.59 10.08 5.04
CA ASP A 98 -13.48 11.02 5.18
C ASP A 98 -13.08 11.64 3.84
N SER A 99 -13.00 12.97 3.78
CA SER A 99 -12.68 13.70 2.54
C SER A 99 -11.27 13.43 2.02
N HIS A 100 -10.29 13.18 2.89
CA HIS A 100 -8.93 12.88 2.46
C HIS A 100 -8.83 11.50 1.83
N VAL A 101 -9.58 10.53 2.35
CA VAL A 101 -9.69 9.19 1.74
C VAL A 101 -10.29 9.30 0.33
N ARG A 102 -11.39 10.05 0.19
CA ARG A 102 -12.01 10.27 -1.13
C ARG A 102 -11.05 10.92 -2.13
N TRP A 103 -10.34 11.97 -1.70
CA TRP A 103 -9.35 12.66 -2.52
C TRP A 103 -8.25 11.72 -3.01
N ASN A 104 -7.61 10.99 -2.09
CA ASN A 104 -6.52 10.07 -2.45
C ASN A 104 -6.99 8.92 -3.33
N ALA A 105 -8.23 8.45 -3.15
CA ALA A 105 -8.81 7.43 -4.03
C ALA A 105 -8.96 7.94 -5.47
N CYS A 106 -9.45 9.17 -5.66
CA CYS A 106 -9.53 9.79 -6.99
C CYS A 106 -8.15 9.97 -7.62
N GLU A 107 -7.14 10.43 -6.85
CA GLU A 107 -5.78 10.58 -7.36
C GLU A 107 -5.13 9.24 -7.71
N ALA A 108 -5.37 8.19 -6.92
CA ALA A 108 -4.89 6.85 -7.22
C ALA A 108 -5.52 6.32 -8.51
N LEU A 109 -6.84 6.44 -8.68
CA LEU A 109 -7.53 6.04 -9.91
C LEU A 109 -7.00 6.79 -11.14
N GLY A 110 -6.78 8.10 -11.03
CA GLY A 110 -6.24 8.91 -12.13
C GLY A 110 -4.78 8.61 -12.50
N LYS A 111 -4.04 7.89 -11.64
CA LYS A 111 -2.69 7.38 -11.98
C LYS A 111 -2.68 5.95 -12.50
N LEU A 112 -3.72 5.16 -12.21
CA LEU A 112 -3.80 3.75 -12.61
C LEU A 112 -4.53 3.54 -13.95
N GLY A 113 -5.19 4.56 -14.48
CA GLY A 113 -5.85 4.56 -15.80
C GLY A 113 -5.39 5.73 -16.66
#